data_AF-A0A811L918-F1
#
_entry.id   AF-A0A811L918-F1
#
_cell.length_a   1.000
_cell.length_b   1.000
_cell.length_c   1.000
_cell.angle_alpha   90.00
_cell.angle_beta   90.00
_cell.angle_gamma   90.00
#
_symmetry.space_group_name_H-M   'P 1'
#
loop_
_entity.id
_entity.type
_entity.pdbx_description
1 polymer ?
#
loop_
_entity_poly.entity_id
_entity_poly.type
_entity_poly.pdbx_seq_one_letter_code
_entity_poly.pdbx_strand_id
1 'polypeptide(L)'
;MEAATFSVPMMLIGMIYDQSRNARLVERNGWGLSLDKTSLKPGPEEFEQKLVGMLINGKYKKNAERINRLMRTKPQTGEQKFLFYIKFLE
;
A
#
# COMPACT_ATOMS: atom_id res chain seq x y z
N MET A 1 0.29 -7.79 -2.27
CA MET A 1 0.00 -6.70 -1.30
C MET A 1 -0.73 -7.28 -0.12
N GLU A 2 0.01 -7.75 0.88
CA GLU A 2 -0.53 -8.38 2.08
C GLU A 2 -1.28 -7.37 2.96
N ALA A 3 -0.68 -6.21 3.25
CA ALA A 3 -1.30 -5.15 4.04
C ALA A 3 -2.66 -4.67 3.47
N ALA A 4 -2.81 -4.64 2.14
CA ALA A 4 -4.08 -4.33 1.49
C ALA A 4 -5.14 -5.42 1.75
N THR A 5 -4.72 -6.69 1.78
CA THR A 5 -5.58 -7.86 2.06
C THR A 5 -6.02 -7.95 3.52
N PHE A 6 -5.30 -7.29 4.44
CA PHE A 6 -5.64 -7.26 5.87
C PHE A 6 -6.06 -5.88 6.38
N SER A 7 -6.29 -4.92 5.47
CA SER A 7 -6.71 -3.55 5.82
C SER A 7 -5.75 -2.86 6.81
N VAL A 8 -4.44 -3.03 6.61
CA VAL A 8 -3.39 -2.48 7.46
C VAL A 8 -2.80 -1.23 6.80
N PRO A 9 -2.93 -0.03 7.41
CA PRO A 9 -2.23 1.17 6.94
C PRO A 9 -0.71 0.97 6.93
N MET A 10 -0.01 1.58 5.95
CA MET A 10 1.43 1.41 5.83
C MET A 10 2.19 2.74 5.84
N MET A 11 3.31 2.76 6.54
CA MET A 11 4.36 3.77 6.38
C MET A 11 5.54 3.10 5.68
N LEU A 12 5.96 3.62 4.54
CA LEU A 12 6.88 2.93 3.63
C LEU A 12 8.09 3.80 3.30
N ILE A 13 9.28 3.22 3.38
CA ILE A 13 10.52 3.81 2.88
C ILE A 13 10.97 2.95 1.71
N GLY A 14 10.94 3.50 0.50
CA GLY A 14 11.39 2.77 -0.69
C GLY A 14 12.92 2.78 -0.79
N MET A 15 13.56 1.61 -0.64
CA MET A 15 15.03 1.52 -0.65
C MET A 15 15.57 1.34 -2.07
N ILE A 16 15.09 0.32 -2.79
CA ILE A 16 15.61 -0.09 -4.10
C ILE A 16 14.46 -0.60 -4.99
N TYR A 17 14.67 -0.56 -6.31
CA TYR A 17 13.77 -1.10 -7.35
C TYR A 17 12.37 -0.44 -7.35
N ASP A 18 11.33 -1.26 -7.36
CA ASP A 18 9.94 -0.85 -7.46
C ASP A 18 9.36 -0.35 -6.14
N GLN A 19 10.09 -0.49 -5.02
CA GLN A 19 9.61 -0.12 -3.69
C GLN A 19 9.16 1.34 -3.61
N SER A 20 9.93 2.28 -4.19
CA SER A 20 9.55 3.69 -4.21
C SER A 20 8.28 3.96 -5.02
N ARG A 21 8.06 3.20 -6.11
CA ARG A 21 6.83 3.28 -6.91
C ARG A 21 5.64 2.70 -6.14
N ASN A 22 5.83 1.57 -5.46
CA ASN A 22 4.82 0.93 -4.64
C ASN A 22 4.42 1.78 -3.43
N ALA A 23 5.39 2.45 -2.78
CA ALA A 23 5.14 3.38 -1.68
C ALA A 23 4.28 4.58 -2.11
N ARG A 24 4.61 5.19 -3.26
CA ARG A 24 3.79 6.27 -3.84
C ARG A 24 2.38 5.81 -4.22
N LEU A 25 2.19 4.57 -4.67
CA LEU A 25 0.85 4.04 -4.94
C LEU A 25 0.00 3.93 -3.66
N VAL A 26 0.62 3.57 -2.54
CA VAL A 26 -0.04 3.46 -1.24
C VAL A 26 -0.49 4.82 -0.73
N GLU A 27 0.42 5.81 -0.80
CA GLU A 27 0.14 7.20 -0.46
C GLU A 27 -0.93 7.81 -1.36
N ARG A 28 -0.81 7.64 -2.69
CA ARG A 28 -1.82 8.09 -3.68
C ARG A 28 -3.20 7.52 -3.41
N ASN A 29 -3.28 6.26 -3.00
CA ASN A 29 -4.54 5.60 -2.67
C ASN A 29 -5.06 5.96 -1.27
N GLY A 30 -4.30 6.76 -0.50
CA GLY A 30 -4.72 7.39 0.76
C GLY A 30 -4.69 6.48 1.98
N TRP A 31 -4.09 5.29 1.89
CA TRP A 31 -4.09 4.29 2.97
C TRP A 31 -2.72 4.11 3.62
N GLY A 32 -1.80 5.04 3.36
CA GLY A 32 -0.50 5.06 4.00
C GLY A 32 0.31 6.30 3.63
N LEU A 33 1.58 6.29 4.02
CA LEU A 33 2.53 7.37 3.80
C LEU A 33 3.79 6.83 3.11
N SER A 34 4.35 7.62 2.19
CA SER A 34 5.66 7.38 1.62
C SER A 34 6.67 8.32 2.28
N LEU A 35 7.80 7.77 2.71
CA LEU A 35 8.93 8.52 3.24
C LEU A 35 10.12 8.41 2.30
N ASP A 36 10.85 9.51 2.16
CA ASP A 36 12.15 9.46 1.50
C ASP A 36 13.16 8.79 2.44
N LYS A 37 14.07 7.98 1.90
CA LYS A 37 15.13 7.33 2.69
C LYS A 37 16.03 8.34 3.42
N THR A 38 16.09 9.60 2.97
CA THR A 38 16.85 10.65 3.65
C THR A 38 16.10 11.28 4.82
N SER A 39 14.81 11.01 5.02
CA SER A 39 14.02 11.60 6.11
C SER A 39 14.49 11.17 7.50
N LEU A 40 15.26 10.09 7.58
CA LEU A 40 15.86 9.60 8.83
C LEU A 40 17.27 10.18 9.10
N LYS A 41 17.83 10.95 8.16
CA LYS A 41 19.18 11.54 8.35
C LYS A 41 19.24 12.57 9.48
N PRO A 42 18.27 13.50 9.62
CA PRO A 42 18.32 14.52 10.66
C PRO A 42 18.08 13.95 12.07
N GLY A 43 17.36 12.84 12.18
CA GLY A 43 16.94 12.24 13.43
C GLY A 43 15.59 11.50 13.28
N PRO A 44 15.08 10.88 14.37
CA PRO A 44 13.84 10.11 14.36
C PRO A 44 12.56 10.97 14.41
N GLU A 45 12.66 12.27 14.66
CA GLU A 45 11.53 13.12 15.06
C GLU A 45 10.47 13.22 13.95
N GLU A 46 10.89 13.42 12.69
CA GLU A 46 9.97 13.46 11.55
C GLU A 46 9.23 12.13 11.37
N PHE A 47 9.94 11.02 11.55
CA PHE A 47 9.39 9.68 11.43
C PHE A 47 8.34 9.43 12.51
N GLU A 48 8.67 9.75 13.77
CA GLU A 48 7.77 9.58 14.90
C GLU A 48 6.50 10.43 14.75
N GLN A 49 6.65 11.71 14.39
CA GLN A 49 5.52 12.60 14.16
C GLN A 49 4.58 12.07 13.08
N LYS A 50 5.12 11.59 11.95
CA LYS A 50 4.32 11.01 10.88
C LYS A 50 3.66 9.70 11.29
N LEU A 51 4.33 8.88 12.11
CA LEU A 51 3.81 7.60 12.57
C LEU A 51 2.63 7.81 13.52
N VAL A 52 2.83 8.67 14.53
CA VAL A 52 1.77 9.07 15.47
C VAL A 52 0.60 9.71 14.72
N GLY A 53 0.89 10.62 13.77
CA GLY A 53 -0.13 11.23 12.92
C GLY A 53 -0.91 10.21 12.09
N MET A 54 -0.27 9.14 11.61
CA MET A 54 -0.94 8.06 10.88
C MET A 54 -1.83 7.20 11.80
N LEU A 55 -1.39 6.93 13.02
CA LEU A 55 -2.15 6.14 14.00
C LEU A 55 -3.40 6.88 14.50
N ILE A 56 -3.29 8.19 14.72
CA ILE A 56 -4.41 9.02 15.20
C ILE A 56 -5.42 9.31 14.07
N ASN A 57 -4.93 9.51 12.85
CA ASN A 57 -5.81 9.86 11.73
C ASN A 57 -6.49 8.62 11.13
N GLY A 58 -7.76 8.41 11.50
CA GLY A 58 -8.58 7.29 11.01
C GLY A 58 -8.75 7.21 9.48
N LYS A 59 -8.39 8.24 8.71
CA LYS A 59 -8.48 8.21 7.23
C LYS A 59 -7.69 7.05 6.62
N TYR A 60 -6.52 6.73 7.18
CA TYR A 60 -5.65 5.71 6.59
C TYR A 60 -6.26 4.32 6.75
N LYS A 61 -6.85 4.04 7.93
CA LYS A 61 -7.58 2.79 8.19
C LYS A 61 -8.82 2.66 7.29
N LYS A 62 -9.63 3.72 7.21
CA LYS A 62 -10.83 3.77 6.34
C LYS A 62 -10.47 3.49 4.87
N ASN A 63 -9.37 4.08 4.38
CA ASN A 63 -8.92 3.84 3.01
C ASN A 63 -8.33 2.44 2.83
N ALA A 64 -7.62 1.89 3.83
CA ALA A 64 -7.13 0.52 3.78
C ALA A 64 -8.27 -0.50 3.67
N GLU A 65 -9.37 -0.30 4.41
CA GLU A 65 -10.59 -1.11 4.31
C GLU A 65 -11.27 -0.98 2.95
N ARG A 66 -11.28 0.22 2.35
CA ARG A 66 -11.77 0.42 0.98
C ARG A 66 -10.95 -0.38 -0.03
N ILE A 67 -9.61 -0.34 0.08
CA ILE A 67 -8.72 -1.13 -0.78
C ILE A 67 -8.94 -2.63 -0.56
N ASN A 68 -9.13 -3.06 0.69
CA ASN A 68 -9.46 -4.44 0.99
C ASN A 68 -10.72 -4.92 0.28
N ARG A 69 -11.78 -4.11 0.32
CA ARG A 69 -13.04 -4.40 -0.39
C ARG A 69 -12.77 -4.58 -1.89
N LEU A 70 -12.05 -3.65 -2.51
CA LEU A 70 -11.67 -3.76 -3.92
C LEU A 70 -10.83 -4.99 -4.22
N MET A 71 -9.98 -5.41 -3.29
CA MET A 71 -9.16 -6.61 -3.43
C MET A 71 -10.00 -7.90 -3.40
N ARG A 72 -11.06 -7.93 -2.60
CA ARG A 72 -11.99 -9.06 -2.47
C ARG A 72 -13.02 -9.10 -3.59
N THR A 73 -13.48 -7.95 -4.06
CA THR A 73 -14.51 -7.81 -5.11
C THR A 73 -13.90 -7.67 -6.51
N LYS A 74 -12.71 -8.22 -6.76
CA LYS A 74 -12.12 -8.19 -8.10
C LYS A 74 -13.01 -8.98 -9.06
N PRO A 75 -13.20 -8.50 -10.31
CA PRO A 75 -14.16 -9.09 -11.25
C PRO A 75 -13.79 -10.49 -11.73
N GLN A 76 -12.52 -10.88 -11.62
CA GLN A 76 -12.05 -12.21 -11.98
C GLN A 76 -11.31 -12.85 -10.82
N THR A 77 -11.62 -14.12 -10.57
CA THR A 77 -10.87 -14.96 -9.64
C THR A 77 -9.46 -15.25 -10.15
N GLY A 78 -8.57 -15.74 -9.28
CA GLY A 78 -7.22 -16.15 -9.69
C GLY A 78 -7.26 -17.23 -10.77
N GLU A 79 -8.15 -18.20 -10.63
CA GLU A 79 -8.37 -19.28 -11.60
C GLU A 79 -8.88 -18.75 -12.95
N GLN A 80 -9.88 -17.87 -12.95
CA GLN A 80 -10.41 -17.28 -14.19
C GLN A 80 -9.34 -16.50 -14.94
N LYS A 81 -8.48 -15.76 -14.24
CA LYS A 81 -7.34 -15.08 -14.85
C LYS A 81 -6.35 -16.05 -15.45
N PHE A 82 -6.03 -17.13 -14.75
CA PHE A 82 -5.12 -18.16 -15.24
C PHE A 82 -5.62 -18.80 -16.54
N LEU A 83 -6.88 -19.24 -16.55
CA LEU A 83 -7.52 -19.80 -17.74
C LEU A 83 -7.56 -18.81 -18.91
N PHE A 84 -7.83 -17.53 -18.63
CA PHE A 84 -7.81 -16.49 -19.65
C PHE A 84 -6.44 -16.35 -20.33
N TYR A 85 -5.36 -16.30 -19.54
CA TYR A 85 -4.02 -16.13 -20.10
C TYR A 85 -3.50 -17.37 -20.83
N ILE A 86 -3.87 -18.58 -20.40
CA ILE A 86 -3.53 -19.81 -21.15
C ILE A 86 -4.21 -19.79 -22.52
N LYS A 87 -5.52 -19.52 -22.56
CA LYS A 87 -6.27 -19.48 -23.82
C LYS A 87 -5.85 -18.35 -24.76
N PHE A 88 -5.24 -17.28 -24.23
CA PHE A 88 -4.69 -16.22 -25.06
C PHE A 88 -3.41 -16.63 -25.80
N LEU A 89 -2.69 -17.65 -25.29
CA LEU A 89 -1.46 -18.16 -25.91
C LEU A 89 -1.73 -19.27 -26.94
N GLU A 90 -2.97 -19.76 -27.02
CA GLU A 90 -3.47 -20.67 -28.06
C GLU A 90 -3.94 -19.88 -29.30
#